data_AF-A0A4R6X0N9-F1
#
_entry.id   AF-A0A4R6X0N9-F1
#
_cell.length_a   1.000
_cell.length_b   1.000
_cell.length_c   1.000
_cell.angle_alpha   90.00
_cell.angle_beta   90.00
_cell.angle_gamma   90.00
#
_symmetry.space_group_name_H-M   'P 1'
#
loop_
_entity.id
_entity.type
_entity.pdbx_description
1 polymer ?
#
loop_
_entity_poly.entity_id
_entity_poly.type
_entity_poly.pdbx_seq_one_letter_code
_entity_poly.pdbx_strand_id
1 'polypeptide(L)'
;MNVISKLVVLTSTSVLLAACTHTSYPMTKGCSANSPCVNSAPSTIIAAPQYQAAPAPAPATVKETEVIEVMPREPIIVRSTGYSAPPTGKSFTRAQNRLMTMRGSKIDALRNLAERVYGVEINANNSVSNMVAQSDEIRAYVDAYLVGAKVVSQRELEDGTFETVVELALQQNFRQCVSSVEALKSNPNCLSNNSYKVSASGSNQIPTSFYNVQ
;
A
#
# COMPACT_ATOMS: atom_id res chain seq x y z
N MET A 1 -0.05 -54.60 -21.45
CA MET A 1 0.25 -53.82 -22.67
C MET A 1 -0.71 -52.65 -22.73
N ASN A 2 -0.39 -51.37 -22.82
CA ASN A 2 0.84 -50.58 -22.79
C ASN A 2 0.36 -49.11 -22.70
N VAL A 3 0.47 -48.43 -21.55
CA VAL A 3 0.33 -46.94 -21.53
C VAL A 3 1.29 -46.27 -20.54
N ILE A 4 2.16 -47.03 -19.86
CA ILE A 4 3.13 -46.50 -18.86
C ILE A 4 4.41 -45.94 -19.52
N SER A 5 4.50 -45.91 -20.86
CA SER A 5 5.76 -45.70 -21.59
C SER A 5 5.95 -44.32 -22.25
N LYS A 6 5.36 -43.24 -21.73
CA LYS A 6 5.47 -41.91 -22.37
C LYS A 6 5.88 -40.74 -21.47
N LEU A 7 6.38 -40.97 -20.26
CA LEU A 7 6.68 -39.87 -19.33
C LEU A 7 8.07 -39.95 -18.68
N VAL A 8 9.08 -40.44 -19.42
CA VAL A 8 10.46 -40.57 -18.90
C VAL A 8 11.52 -39.86 -19.76
N VAL A 9 11.16 -39.15 -20.84
CA VAL A 9 12.18 -38.53 -21.71
C VAL A 9 11.90 -37.04 -21.89
N LEU A 10 12.27 -36.21 -20.90
CA LEU A 10 12.53 -34.78 -21.09
C LEU A 10 13.17 -34.13 -19.84
N THR A 11 14.24 -34.73 -19.31
CA THR A 11 15.12 -34.09 -18.33
C THR A 11 16.56 -34.09 -18.84
N SER A 12 16.84 -33.27 -19.87
CA SER A 12 18.21 -32.88 -20.21
C SER A 12 18.21 -31.71 -21.20
N THR A 13 18.18 -30.47 -20.71
CA THR A 13 18.85 -29.36 -21.38
C THR A 13 19.40 -28.40 -20.33
N SER A 14 20.71 -28.54 -20.15
CA SER A 14 21.59 -27.68 -19.38
C SER A 14 21.67 -26.30 -20.03
N VAL A 15 21.50 -25.23 -19.26
CA VAL A 15 21.99 -23.90 -19.62
C VAL A 15 22.87 -23.41 -18.47
N LEU A 16 24.17 -23.47 -18.71
CA LEU A 16 25.19 -22.77 -17.95
C LEU A 16 25.01 -21.27 -18.22
N LEU A 17 24.65 -20.50 -17.19
CA LEU A 17 24.77 -19.05 -17.23
C LEU A 17 25.80 -18.62 -16.19
N ALA A 18 26.95 -18.18 -16.72
CA ALA A 18 27.98 -17.49 -15.99
C ALA A 18 27.43 -16.15 -15.47
N ALA A 19 27.71 -15.83 -14.20
CA ALA A 19 27.56 -14.48 -13.67
C ALA A 19 28.71 -14.16 -12.72
N CYS A 20 29.14 -12.91 -12.81
CA CYS A 20 30.48 -12.46 -12.55
C CYS A 20 30.88 -12.37 -11.07
N THR A 21 32.18 -12.56 -10.88
CA THR A 21 33.06 -12.16 -9.77
C THR A 21 32.52 -11.14 -8.77
N HIS A 22 32.53 -11.57 -7.51
CA HIS A 22 32.38 -10.78 -6.29
C HIS A 22 33.34 -9.58 -6.28
N THR A 23 32.79 -8.37 -6.24
CA THR A 23 33.50 -7.17 -5.81
C THR A 23 33.60 -7.21 -4.29
N SER A 24 34.83 -7.20 -3.79
CA SER A 24 35.17 -7.01 -2.38
C SER A 24 34.82 -5.58 -1.96
N TYR A 25 33.84 -5.45 -1.05
CA TYR A 25 33.64 -4.23 -0.29
C TYR A 25 34.64 -4.22 0.88
N PRO A 26 35.55 -3.24 0.98
CA PRO A 26 36.29 -3.07 2.22
C PRO A 26 35.34 -2.55 3.31
N MET A 27 35.19 -3.34 4.37
CA MET A 27 34.75 -2.83 5.67
C MET A 27 35.69 -1.68 6.06
N THR A 28 35.20 -0.45 6.00
CA THR A 28 35.83 0.65 6.71
C THR A 28 35.08 0.84 8.03
N LYS A 29 35.90 0.95 9.07
CA LYS A 29 35.53 1.04 10.48
C LYS A 29 34.45 2.11 10.70
N GLY A 30 33.52 1.79 11.58
CA GLY A 30 32.62 2.78 12.16
C GLY A 30 33.41 3.91 12.81
N CYS A 31 32.97 5.13 12.56
CA CYS A 31 33.24 6.29 13.39
C CYS A 31 31.91 6.99 13.63
N SER A 32 31.33 6.75 14.80
CA SER A 32 30.39 7.67 15.43
C SER A 32 31.19 8.87 15.93
N ALA A 33 31.10 10.02 15.27
CA ALA A 33 31.48 11.31 15.87
C ALA A 33 30.92 12.48 15.05
N ASN A 34 30.15 13.32 15.73
CA ASN A 34 29.64 14.59 15.23
C ASN A 34 30.79 15.62 15.20
N SER A 35 31.46 15.81 14.07
CA SER A 35 32.15 17.05 13.61
C SER A 35 33.26 16.74 12.60
N PRO A 36 33.55 17.63 11.63
CA PRO A 36 34.73 17.50 10.78
C PRO A 36 35.99 17.98 11.52
N CYS A 37 37.02 17.15 11.55
CA CYS A 37 38.37 17.56 11.96
C CYS A 37 39.06 18.31 10.82
N VAL A 38 39.63 19.47 11.15
CA VAL A 38 40.34 20.38 10.25
C VAL A 38 41.81 19.97 10.17
N ASN A 39 42.38 19.90 8.96
CA ASN A 39 43.80 19.61 8.75
C ASN A 39 44.67 20.83 9.08
N SER A 40 45.80 20.54 9.73
CA SER A 40 46.81 21.44 10.25
C SER A 40 47.46 22.35 9.19
N ALA A 41 47.60 23.64 9.51
CA ALA A 41 48.52 24.58 8.86
C ALA A 41 49.21 25.46 9.93
N PRO A 42 50.45 25.93 9.68
CA PRO A 42 51.36 26.40 10.72
C PRO A 42 51.07 27.82 11.22
N SER A 43 51.49 28.06 12.46
CA SER A 43 51.40 29.30 13.22
C SER A 43 51.97 30.49 12.46
N THR A 44 51.11 31.46 12.14
CA THR A 44 51.52 32.84 11.86
C THR A 44 50.81 33.81 12.79
N ILE A 45 51.54 34.88 13.05
CA ILE A 45 51.48 35.80 14.18
C ILE A 45 50.20 36.65 14.14
N ILE A 46 49.61 36.86 15.31
CA ILE A 46 48.39 37.63 15.55
C ILE A 46 48.64 39.12 15.26
N ALA A 47 47.80 39.72 14.42
CA ALA A 47 47.50 41.15 14.45
C ALA A 47 45.98 41.32 14.55
N ALA A 48 45.51 42.08 15.54
CA ALA A 48 44.13 42.54 15.68
C ALA A 48 44.10 44.07 15.50
N PRO A 49 42.94 44.72 15.29
CA PRO A 49 41.83 44.42 14.40
C PRO A 49 41.59 45.59 13.41
N GLN A 50 40.84 45.40 12.32
CA GLN A 50 40.24 46.51 11.56
C GLN A 50 38.76 46.18 11.33
N TYR A 51 37.89 46.74 12.17
CA TYR A 51 36.44 46.69 11.96
C TYR A 51 36.08 47.69 10.86
N GLN A 52 35.88 47.22 9.63
CA GLN A 52 35.14 47.95 8.61
C GLN A 52 33.68 47.51 8.69
N ALA A 53 32.80 48.46 9.03
CA ALA A 53 31.36 48.24 9.08
C ALA A 53 30.86 47.84 7.68
N ALA A 54 30.33 46.62 7.57
CA ALA A 54 29.63 46.19 6.36
C ALA A 54 28.32 46.99 6.21
N PRO A 55 27.96 47.41 4.98
CA PRO A 55 26.66 48.05 4.74
C PRO A 55 25.53 47.06 5.04
N ALA A 56 24.48 47.58 5.68
CA ALA A 56 23.32 46.82 6.14
C ALA A 56 22.71 45.97 5.01
N PRO A 57 22.35 44.69 5.26
CA PRO A 57 21.65 43.87 4.27
C PRO A 57 20.24 44.44 4.03
N ALA A 58 19.90 44.56 2.75
CA ALA A 58 18.58 44.96 2.28
C ALA A 58 17.47 44.08 2.89
N PRO A 59 16.25 44.62 3.11
CA PRO A 59 15.16 43.86 3.73
C PRO A 59 14.78 42.66 2.85
N ALA A 60 14.90 41.47 3.42
CA ALA A 60 14.41 40.25 2.82
C ALA A 60 12.89 40.32 2.69
N THR A 61 12.38 40.31 1.45
CA THR A 61 10.96 40.12 1.16
C THR A 61 10.53 38.75 1.65
N VAL A 62 9.76 38.74 2.74
CA VAL A 62 9.10 37.55 3.27
C VAL A 62 7.99 37.18 2.29
N LYS A 63 8.10 36.04 1.61
CA LYS A 63 6.98 35.49 0.83
C LYS A 63 5.93 34.99 1.83
N GLU A 64 4.84 35.73 1.92
CA GLU A 64 3.60 35.33 2.60
C GLU A 64 3.21 33.92 2.09
N THR A 65 3.35 32.91 2.95
CA THR A 65 2.89 31.57 2.61
C THR A 65 1.40 31.56 2.90
N GLU A 66 0.60 31.76 1.86
CA GLU A 66 -0.85 31.63 1.92
C GLU A 66 -1.18 30.16 2.24
N VAL A 67 -1.54 29.90 3.50
CA VAL A 67 -2.01 28.59 3.93
C VAL A 67 -3.42 28.42 3.38
N ILE A 68 -3.53 27.80 2.21
CA ILE A 68 -4.82 27.37 1.68
C ILE A 68 -5.33 26.28 2.60
N GLU A 69 -6.36 26.60 3.39
CA GLU A 69 -7.06 25.63 4.23
C GLU A 69 -7.84 24.68 3.33
N VAL A 70 -7.21 23.54 3.01
CA VAL A 70 -7.86 22.48 2.22
C VAL A 70 -8.88 21.80 3.13
N MET A 71 -10.14 22.21 3.05
CA MET A 71 -11.22 21.50 3.74
C MET A 71 -11.23 20.02 3.32
N PRO A 72 -11.19 19.09 4.30
CA PRO A 72 -11.13 17.67 3.97
C PRO A 72 -12.44 17.23 3.30
N ARG A 73 -12.31 16.47 2.20
CA ARG A 73 -13.47 15.95 1.48
C ARG A 73 -14.05 14.76 2.26
N GLU A 74 -15.37 14.70 2.36
CA GLU A 74 -16.07 13.56 2.93
C GLU A 74 -15.68 12.24 2.23
N PRO A 75 -15.55 11.13 2.98
CA PRO A 75 -15.20 9.84 2.41
C PRO A 75 -16.34 9.31 1.54
N ILE A 76 -15.98 8.66 0.42
CA ILE A 76 -16.96 8.00 -0.44
C ILE A 76 -17.17 6.59 0.10
N ILE A 77 -18.37 6.28 0.58
CA ILE A 77 -18.71 4.94 1.07
C ILE A 77 -19.17 4.07 -0.10
N VAL A 78 -18.40 3.03 -0.40
CA VAL A 78 -18.74 2.05 -1.43
C VAL A 78 -19.26 0.80 -0.75
N ARG A 79 -20.49 0.41 -1.08
CA ARG A 79 -21.13 -0.79 -0.55
C ARG A 79 -21.47 -1.75 -1.67
N SER A 80 -21.33 -3.04 -1.40
CA SER A 80 -21.64 -4.10 -2.34
C SER A 80 -22.22 -5.32 -1.62
N THR A 81 -22.99 -6.11 -2.35
CA THR A 81 -23.61 -7.34 -1.86
C THR A 81 -23.13 -8.52 -2.70
N GLY A 82 -22.96 -9.67 -2.07
CA GLY A 82 -22.66 -10.92 -2.76
C GLY A 82 -23.45 -12.09 -2.19
N TYR A 83 -23.63 -13.09 -3.05
CA TYR A 83 -24.45 -14.26 -2.77
C TYR A 83 -23.66 -15.53 -3.05
N SER A 84 -24.02 -16.60 -2.34
CA SER A 84 -23.48 -17.93 -2.63
C SER A 84 -24.48 -18.98 -2.22
N ALA A 85 -24.63 -20.01 -3.05
CA ALA A 85 -25.50 -21.15 -2.82
C ALA A 85 -24.72 -22.31 -2.17
N PRO A 86 -25.38 -23.17 -1.38
CA PRO A 86 -24.75 -24.35 -0.81
C PRO A 86 -24.30 -25.34 -1.90
N PRO A 87 -23.14 -25.97 -1.75
CA PRO A 87 -22.65 -26.93 -2.75
C PRO A 87 -23.55 -28.16 -2.78
N THR A 88 -23.85 -28.63 -4.00
CA THR A 88 -24.81 -29.71 -4.27
C THR A 88 -24.22 -31.13 -4.14
N GLY A 89 -23.02 -31.27 -3.58
CA GLY A 89 -22.29 -32.53 -3.43
C GLY A 89 -22.70 -33.37 -2.20
N LYS A 90 -22.73 -34.70 -2.36
CA LYS A 90 -23.26 -35.66 -1.37
C LYS A 90 -22.39 -35.94 -0.13
N SER A 91 -21.28 -35.24 0.09
CA SER A 91 -20.31 -35.58 1.15
C SER A 91 -20.06 -34.49 2.20
N PHE A 92 -20.87 -33.42 2.24
CA PHE A 92 -20.68 -32.35 3.21
C PHE A 92 -21.71 -32.38 4.32
N THR A 93 -21.27 -32.19 5.56
CA THR A 93 -22.18 -32.01 6.69
C THR A 93 -22.89 -30.66 6.58
N ARG A 94 -24.04 -30.50 7.24
CA ARG A 94 -24.78 -29.22 7.27
C ARG A 94 -23.89 -28.04 7.69
N ALA A 95 -23.04 -28.25 8.69
CA ALA A 95 -22.10 -27.24 9.16
C ALA A 95 -21.04 -26.89 8.11
N GLN A 96 -20.51 -27.89 7.39
CA GLN A 96 -19.56 -27.67 6.30
C GLN A 96 -20.18 -26.87 5.15
N ASN A 97 -21.39 -27.23 4.72
CA ASN A 97 -22.12 -26.49 3.70
C ASN A 97 -22.32 -25.03 4.11
N ARG A 98 -22.84 -24.79 5.32
CA ARG A 98 -23.06 -23.44 5.84
C ARG A 98 -21.79 -22.59 5.83
N LEU A 99 -20.66 -23.14 6.29
CA LEU A 99 -19.38 -22.43 6.30
C LEU A 99 -18.86 -22.16 4.88
N MET A 100 -19.02 -23.09 3.95
CA MET A 100 -18.65 -22.89 2.55
C MET A 100 -19.49 -21.81 1.89
N THR A 101 -20.80 -21.85 2.05
CA THR A 101 -21.74 -20.85 1.50
C THR A 101 -21.48 -19.46 2.09
N MET A 102 -21.31 -19.36 3.40
CA MET A 102 -20.95 -18.11 4.08
C MET A 102 -19.63 -17.53 3.54
N ARG A 103 -18.60 -18.36 3.32
CA ARG A 103 -17.33 -17.91 2.74
C ARG A 103 -17.47 -17.53 1.28
N GLY A 104 -18.20 -18.30 0.50
CA GLY A 104 -18.47 -18.03 -0.92
C GLY A 104 -19.16 -16.69 -1.11
N SER A 105 -20.19 -16.39 -0.31
CA SER A 105 -20.94 -15.13 -0.41
C SER A 105 -20.07 -13.93 -0.06
N LYS A 106 -19.15 -14.08 0.91
CA LYS A 106 -18.16 -13.04 1.23
C LYS A 106 -17.19 -12.80 0.06
N ILE A 107 -16.68 -13.85 -0.58
CA ILE A 107 -15.76 -13.71 -1.73
C ILE A 107 -16.47 -13.04 -2.90
N ASP A 108 -17.71 -13.41 -3.18
CA ASP A 108 -18.56 -12.78 -4.20
C ASP A 108 -18.79 -11.29 -3.90
N ALA A 109 -19.13 -10.96 -2.65
CA ALA A 109 -19.35 -9.58 -2.23
C ALA A 109 -18.07 -8.71 -2.40
N LEU A 110 -16.92 -9.26 -2.03
CA LEU A 110 -15.62 -8.59 -2.20
C LEU A 110 -15.25 -8.40 -3.67
N ARG A 111 -15.58 -9.35 -4.54
CA ARG A 111 -15.40 -9.22 -5.99
C ARG A 111 -16.24 -8.07 -6.54
N ASN A 112 -17.53 -8.06 -6.23
CA ASN A 112 -18.44 -7.00 -6.67
C ASN A 112 -17.99 -5.62 -6.12
N LEU A 113 -17.49 -5.58 -4.89
CA LEU A 113 -16.93 -4.38 -4.29
C LEU A 113 -15.69 -3.90 -5.05
N ALA A 114 -14.75 -4.79 -5.38
CA ALA A 114 -13.56 -4.44 -6.14
C ALA A 114 -13.93 -3.84 -7.50
N GLU A 115 -14.82 -4.48 -8.24
CA GLU A 115 -15.32 -3.95 -9.53
C GLU A 115 -15.88 -2.53 -9.37
N ARG A 116 -16.64 -2.29 -8.30
CA ARG A 116 -17.19 -0.96 -8.05
C ARG A 116 -16.13 0.08 -7.68
N VAL A 117 -15.10 -0.30 -6.92
CA VAL A 117 -13.97 0.58 -6.55
C VAL A 117 -13.12 0.92 -7.78
N TYR A 118 -12.84 -0.06 -8.65
CA TYR A 118 -12.14 0.16 -9.92
C TYR A 118 -12.90 1.10 -10.86
N GLY A 119 -14.23 1.09 -10.80
CA GLY A 119 -15.09 2.01 -11.56
C GLY A 119 -15.28 3.41 -10.94
N VAL A 120 -14.62 3.74 -9.82
CA VAL A 120 -14.74 5.07 -9.22
C VAL A 120 -13.99 6.11 -10.05
N GLU A 121 -14.66 7.23 -10.35
CA GLU A 121 -14.05 8.40 -10.97
C GLU A 121 -13.30 9.23 -9.92
N ILE A 122 -12.00 9.44 -10.11
CA ILE A 122 -11.16 10.20 -9.17
C ILE A 122 -11.12 11.66 -9.59
N ASN A 123 -11.02 11.91 -10.90
CA ASN A 123 -11.02 13.23 -11.54
C ASN A 123 -12.01 13.22 -12.73
N ALA A 124 -12.34 14.39 -13.28
CA ALA A 124 -13.35 14.52 -14.34
C ALA A 124 -13.11 13.66 -15.60
N ASN A 125 -11.85 13.29 -15.87
CA ASN A 125 -11.48 12.53 -17.07
C ASN A 125 -10.82 11.17 -16.77
N ASN A 126 -10.56 10.85 -15.49
CA ASN A 126 -9.79 9.67 -15.11
C ASN A 126 -10.46 8.88 -13.98
N SER A 127 -10.73 7.61 -14.27
CA SER A 127 -11.17 6.59 -13.32
C SER A 127 -10.00 5.90 -12.61
N VAL A 128 -10.28 5.22 -11.49
CA VAL A 128 -9.32 4.32 -10.82
C VAL A 128 -8.80 3.27 -11.80
N SER A 129 -9.68 2.66 -12.60
CA SER A 129 -9.30 1.65 -13.60
C SER A 129 -8.28 2.16 -14.62
N ASN A 130 -8.41 3.40 -15.09
CA ASN A 130 -7.45 4.01 -16.01
C ASN A 130 -6.08 4.23 -15.36
N MET A 131 -6.07 4.66 -14.10
CA MET A 131 -4.81 4.88 -13.35
C MET A 131 -4.09 3.57 -13.05
N VAL A 132 -4.85 2.52 -12.72
CA VAL A 132 -4.34 1.17 -12.50
C VAL A 132 -3.76 0.59 -13.79
N ALA A 133 -4.39 0.83 -14.94
CA ALA A 133 -3.86 0.37 -16.23
C ALA A 133 -2.53 1.05 -16.61
N GLN A 134 -2.25 2.24 -16.07
CA GLN A 134 -1.03 2.99 -16.33
C GLN A 134 0.16 2.55 -15.45
N SER A 135 -0.08 1.99 -14.26
CA SER A 135 0.99 1.62 -13.32
C SER A 135 0.61 0.46 -12.40
N ASP A 136 1.51 -0.54 -12.34
CA ASP A 136 1.42 -1.65 -11.40
C ASP A 136 1.51 -1.22 -9.93
N GLU A 137 2.18 -0.10 -9.63
CA GLU A 137 2.26 0.42 -8.26
C GLU A 137 0.89 0.91 -7.77
N ILE A 138 0.14 1.60 -8.64
CA ILE A 138 -1.23 2.02 -8.35
C ILE A 138 -2.13 0.80 -8.18
N ARG A 139 -1.98 -0.21 -9.04
CA ARG A 139 -2.70 -1.49 -8.91
C ARG A 139 -2.46 -2.12 -7.54
N ALA A 140 -1.20 -2.26 -7.14
CA ALA A 140 -0.82 -2.83 -5.85
C ALA A 140 -1.37 -2.02 -4.67
N TYR A 141 -1.37 -0.69 -4.77
CA TYR A 141 -1.96 0.20 -3.76
C TYR A 141 -3.48 -0.01 -3.63
N VAL A 142 -4.22 -0.03 -4.74
CA VAL A 142 -5.67 -0.25 -4.76
C VAL A 142 -6.01 -1.64 -4.21
N ASP A 143 -5.28 -2.68 -4.65
CA ASP A 143 -5.46 -4.05 -4.16
C ASP A 143 -5.23 -4.14 -2.65
N ALA A 144 -4.19 -3.48 -2.13
CA ALA A 144 -3.93 -3.41 -0.70
C ALA A 144 -5.05 -2.68 0.06
N TYR A 145 -5.62 -1.62 -0.53
CA TYR A 145 -6.73 -0.87 0.06
C TYR A 145 -8.02 -1.70 0.14
N LEU A 146 -8.30 -2.51 -0.89
CA LEU A 146 -9.49 -3.39 -0.95
C LEU A 146 -9.53 -4.43 0.17
N VAL A 147 -8.37 -4.86 0.68
CA VAL A 147 -8.28 -5.76 1.85
C VAL A 147 -8.92 -5.14 3.10
N GLY A 148 -8.98 -3.81 3.19
CA GLY A 148 -9.58 -3.07 4.30
C GLY A 148 -11.12 -3.07 4.31
N ALA A 149 -11.79 -3.79 3.41
CA ALA A 149 -13.25 -3.84 3.36
C ALA A 149 -13.86 -4.51 4.61
N LYS A 150 -14.91 -3.90 5.16
CA LYS A 150 -15.66 -4.38 6.33
C LYS A 150 -16.89 -5.17 5.90
N VAL A 151 -17.18 -6.27 6.59
CA VAL A 151 -18.48 -6.94 6.47
C VAL A 151 -19.47 -6.21 7.36
N VAL A 152 -20.53 -5.67 6.76
CA VAL A 152 -21.59 -4.93 7.47
C VAL A 152 -22.70 -5.88 7.92
N SER A 153 -23.06 -6.84 7.06
CA SER A 153 -24.11 -7.81 7.33
C SER A 153 -23.77 -9.15 6.67
N GLN A 154 -24.17 -10.23 7.32
CA GLN A 154 -24.06 -11.58 6.77
C GLN A 154 -25.21 -12.43 7.31
N ARG A 155 -26.06 -12.94 6.43
CA ARG A 155 -27.26 -13.69 6.80
C ARG A 155 -27.53 -14.86 5.86
N GLU A 156 -28.17 -15.88 6.40
CA GLU A 156 -28.66 -17.06 5.67
C GLU A 156 -30.10 -16.79 5.23
N LEU A 157 -30.41 -17.12 3.98
CA LEU A 157 -31.75 -17.03 3.38
C LEU A 157 -32.49 -18.37 3.53
N GLU A 158 -33.77 -18.37 3.19
CA GLU A 158 -34.66 -19.53 3.35
C GLU A 158 -34.26 -20.74 2.49
N ASP A 159 -33.62 -20.48 1.35
CA ASP A 159 -33.08 -21.48 0.42
C ASP A 159 -31.70 -22.04 0.84
N GLY A 160 -31.14 -21.56 1.95
CA GLY A 160 -29.80 -21.92 2.43
C GLY A 160 -28.65 -21.16 1.74
N THR A 161 -28.99 -20.20 0.86
CA THR A 161 -28.03 -19.24 0.28
C THR A 161 -27.59 -18.25 1.36
N PHE A 162 -26.37 -17.75 1.28
CA PHE A 162 -25.92 -16.64 2.12
C PHE A 162 -25.89 -15.34 1.32
N GLU A 163 -26.36 -14.27 1.95
CA GLU A 163 -26.17 -12.89 1.52
C GLU A 163 -25.14 -12.23 2.44
N THR A 164 -24.11 -11.64 1.85
CA THR A 164 -23.10 -10.86 2.56
C THR A 164 -23.04 -9.46 1.99
N VAL A 165 -23.12 -8.45 2.85
CA VAL A 165 -22.95 -7.04 2.50
C VAL A 165 -21.61 -6.56 3.03
N VAL A 166 -20.78 -6.02 2.14
CA VAL A 166 -19.47 -5.45 2.44
C VAL A 166 -19.45 -3.97 2.14
N GLU A 167 -18.64 -3.23 2.87
CA GLU A 167 -18.48 -1.80 2.74
C GLU A 167 -17.01 -1.39 2.85
N LEU A 168 -16.63 -0.39 2.07
CA LEU A 168 -15.32 0.23 2.08
C LEU A 168 -15.46 1.74 1.99
N ALA A 169 -14.88 2.43 2.96
CA ALA A 169 -14.78 3.88 2.93
C ALA A 169 -13.56 4.29 2.13
N LEU A 170 -13.74 4.99 1.00
CA LEU A 170 -12.67 5.61 0.23
C LEU A 170 -12.39 6.99 0.83
N GLN A 171 -11.32 7.06 1.60
CA GLN A 171 -10.88 8.29 2.26
C GLN A 171 -10.28 9.29 1.26
N GLN A 172 -10.08 10.53 1.70
CA GLN A 172 -9.48 11.56 0.87
C GLN A 172 -8.03 11.23 0.46
N ASN A 173 -7.24 10.66 1.36
CA ASN A 173 -5.88 10.20 1.06
C ASN A 173 -5.87 9.17 -0.08
N PHE A 174 -6.78 8.19 -0.08
CA PHE A 174 -6.90 7.22 -1.17
C PHE A 174 -7.02 7.92 -2.52
N ARG A 175 -7.93 8.90 -2.63
CA ARG A 175 -8.14 9.67 -3.86
C ARG A 175 -6.92 10.49 -4.28
N GLN A 176 -6.16 11.02 -3.32
CA GLN A 176 -4.90 11.72 -3.61
C GLN A 176 -3.84 10.75 -4.12
N CYS A 177 -3.69 9.58 -3.50
CA CYS A 177 -2.70 8.57 -3.86
C CYS A 177 -2.92 7.97 -5.25
N VAL A 178 -4.17 7.71 -5.63
CA VAL A 178 -4.49 7.16 -6.95
C VAL A 178 -4.64 8.23 -8.04
N SER A 179 -4.46 9.52 -7.72
CA SER A 179 -4.67 10.61 -8.68
C SER A 179 -3.59 10.66 -9.78
N SER A 180 -2.38 10.21 -9.48
CA SER A 180 -1.26 10.07 -10.41
C SER A 180 -0.17 9.18 -9.83
N VAL A 181 0.69 8.64 -10.69
CA VAL A 181 1.85 7.84 -10.26
C VAL A 181 2.81 8.68 -9.39
N GLU A 182 2.97 9.97 -9.70
CA GLU A 182 3.83 10.85 -8.92
C GLU A 182 3.26 11.12 -7.53
N ALA A 183 1.94 11.29 -7.41
CA ALA A 183 1.28 11.46 -6.11
C ALA A 183 1.46 10.22 -5.21
N LEU A 184 1.41 9.02 -5.79
CA LEU A 184 1.67 7.77 -5.06
C LEU A 184 3.10 7.70 -4.50
N LYS A 185 4.10 8.15 -5.27
CA LYS A 185 5.52 8.10 -4.89
C LYS A 185 5.95 9.22 -3.94
N SER A 186 5.46 10.43 -4.20
CA SER A 186 5.85 11.63 -3.46
C SER A 186 5.17 11.73 -2.10
N ASN A 187 3.99 11.12 -1.92
CA ASN A 187 3.26 11.21 -0.67
C ASN A 187 3.57 10.02 0.26
N PRO A 188 4.24 10.24 1.40
CA PRO A 188 4.57 9.17 2.34
C PRO A 188 3.33 8.49 2.95
N ASN A 189 2.15 9.11 2.90
CA ASN A 189 0.90 8.53 3.39
C ASN A 189 0.28 7.52 2.41
N CYS A 190 0.76 7.48 1.16
CA CYS A 190 0.31 6.53 0.14
C CYS A 190 1.12 5.24 0.16
N LEU A 191 2.33 5.30 0.70
CA LEU A 191 3.11 4.14 1.04
C LEU A 191 2.51 3.54 2.31
N SER A 192 1.46 2.74 2.13
CA SER A 192 1.12 1.74 3.13
C SER A 192 2.35 0.87 3.28
N ASN A 193 3.11 1.09 4.35
CA ASN A 193 4.00 0.08 4.89
C ASN A 193 3.09 -1.05 5.32
N ASN A 194 2.66 -1.87 4.36
CA ASN A 194 1.79 -3.01 4.53
C ASN A 194 2.64 -4.14 5.13
N SER A 195 3.24 -3.82 6.27
CA SER A 195 3.70 -4.77 7.23
C SER A 195 2.46 -5.15 8.00
N TYR A 196 1.82 -6.24 7.61
CA TYR A 196 1.12 -7.09 8.56
C TYR A 196 2.16 -7.61 9.56
N LYS A 197 2.71 -6.71 10.39
CA LYS A 197 3.41 -7.11 11.60
C LYS A 197 2.28 -7.58 12.50
N VAL A 198 2.07 -8.89 12.52
CA VAL A 198 1.56 -9.55 13.71
C VAL A 198 2.54 -9.16 14.80
N SER A 199 2.17 -8.15 15.58
CA SER A 199 2.96 -7.66 16.70
C SER A 199 3.12 -8.81 17.68
N ALA A 200 4.27 -9.47 17.63
CA ALA A 200 4.78 -10.17 18.78
C ALA A 200 5.05 -9.09 19.85
N SER A 201 4.26 -9.16 20.92
CA SER A 201 4.47 -8.61 22.26
C SER A 201 4.91 -7.14 22.39
N GLY A 202 4.01 -6.31 22.92
CA GLY A 202 4.41 -5.20 23.80
C GLY A 202 4.57 -3.82 23.15
N SER A 203 3.50 -3.25 22.61
CA SER A 203 3.24 -1.81 22.75
C SER A 203 1.78 -1.52 22.38
N ASN A 204 1.11 -0.82 23.28
CA ASN A 204 -0.32 -0.59 23.24
C ASN A 204 -0.62 0.62 22.35
N GLN A 205 -0.42 0.51 21.04
CA GLN A 205 -0.98 1.42 20.05
C GLN A 205 -1.41 0.65 18.81
N ILE A 206 -2.68 0.28 18.81
CA ILE A 206 -3.40 -0.19 17.62
C ILE A 206 -3.68 1.07 16.79
N PRO A 207 -3.09 1.26 15.59
CA PRO A 207 -3.45 2.39 14.75
C PRO A 207 -4.91 2.26 14.33
N THR A 208 -5.77 3.07 14.94
CA THR A 208 -7.20 3.18 14.65
C THR A 208 -7.42 3.94 13.34
N SER A 209 -6.98 3.37 12.21
CA SER A 209 -7.48 3.77 10.88
C SER A 209 -8.68 2.91 10.46
N PHE A 210 -9.48 2.49 11.45
CA PHE A 210 -10.71 1.73 11.22
C PHE A 210 -11.87 2.69 11.45
N TYR A 211 -12.51 3.11 10.36
CA TYR A 211 -13.77 3.83 10.45
C TYR A 211 -14.82 2.89 11.06
N ASN A 212 -15.24 3.19 12.29
CA ASN A 212 -16.37 2.54 12.92
C ASN A 212 -17.65 3.14 12.33
N VAL A 213 -18.23 2.44 11.36
CA VAL A 213 -19.63 2.65 10.99
C VAL A 213 -20.48 2.08 12.13
N GLN A 214 -21.19 2.99 12.79
CA GLN A 214 -22.04 2.76 13.96
C GLN A 214 -23.40 2.21 13.54
#